data_AF-A0A2N9LRM8-F1
#
_entry.id   AF-A0A2N9LRM8-F1
#
_cell.length_a   1.000
_cell.length_b   1.000
_cell.length_c   1.000
_cell.angle_alpha   90.00
_cell.angle_beta   90.00
_cell.angle_gamma   90.00
#
_symmetry.space_group_name_H-M   'P 1'
#
loop_
_entity.id
_entity.type
_entity.pdbx_description
1 polymer ?
#
loop_
_entity_poly.entity_id
_entity_poly.type
_entity_poly.pdbx_seq_one_letter_code
_entity_poly.pdbx_strand_id
1 'polypeptide(L)'
;MRSLYLWKTVDGAAVLRLRLQRWAGVCLTLALASSAWAKNPSKDDTHIVLIRGLLREIAVNKVALPRGGKGVRVDSAGKLDKADADAQLSANGLAIKPGMPVEISKITFKSKEIVFELNGGGKKKSKWYQHLEVGVGMDTVPISQAPPVLTYGSWVTLVFPEKVPNLTVDQVKQELGNVLDFARRTPTELYAPEVPAKFKDAIKNHQVLVGMNRDAVLSSKGPPDRRVREEREGVEQEDWIYGSPPHTLFVTFDGDTVIKVQQF
;
A
#
# COMPACT_ATOMS: atom_id res chain seq x y z
N MET A 1 13.51 70.36 -66.08
CA MET A 1 12.41 70.32 -67.09
C MET A 1 11.76 68.94 -66.96
N ARG A 2 10.42 68.75 -66.93
CA ARG A 2 9.39 69.01 -67.97
C ARG A 2 9.75 68.34 -69.32
N SER A 3 8.89 67.57 -70.00
CA SER A 3 7.50 67.17 -69.71
C SER A 3 7.09 65.87 -70.45
N LEU A 4 5.88 65.39 -70.13
CA LEU A 4 5.05 64.25 -70.64
C LEU A 4 4.99 64.10 -72.20
N TYR A 5 4.54 62.98 -72.81
CA TYR A 5 3.14 62.46 -72.78
C TYR A 5 2.83 61.12 -73.51
N LEU A 6 1.78 60.42 -73.02
CA LEU A 6 0.81 59.50 -73.71
C LEU A 6 1.36 58.19 -74.36
N TRP A 7 0.58 57.13 -74.68
CA TRP A 7 -0.87 56.91 -74.95
C TRP A 7 -1.47 55.62 -74.29
N LYS A 8 -2.66 55.14 -74.72
CA LYS A 8 -3.51 54.04 -74.16
C LYS A 8 -3.92 52.98 -75.24
N THR A 9 -4.44 51.76 -75.00
CA THR A 9 -4.68 50.92 -73.78
C THR A 9 -4.20 49.44 -73.98
N VAL A 10 -4.88 48.27 -73.95
CA VAL A 10 -6.27 47.71 -73.76
C VAL A 10 -6.20 46.25 -73.20
N ASP A 11 -7.34 45.73 -72.73
CA ASP A 11 -7.71 44.44 -72.10
C ASP A 11 -7.34 43.10 -72.80
N GLY A 12 -7.58 41.93 -72.14
CA GLY A 12 -7.36 40.63 -72.81
C GLY A 12 -7.78 39.25 -72.23
N ALA A 13 -8.59 39.12 -71.17
CA ALA A 13 -9.22 37.85 -70.72
C ALA A 13 -8.30 36.63 -70.37
N ALA A 14 -8.90 35.47 -70.07
CA ALA A 14 -8.24 34.27 -69.51
C ALA A 14 -8.74 32.97 -70.18
N VAL A 15 -8.05 31.82 -69.94
CA VAL A 15 -8.68 30.51 -69.66
C VAL A 15 -7.65 29.48 -69.18
N LEU A 16 -8.06 28.67 -68.20
CA LEU A 16 -7.27 27.59 -67.61
C LEU A 16 -7.42 26.27 -68.41
N ARG A 17 -6.34 25.60 -68.80
CA ARG A 17 -6.38 24.17 -69.18
C ARG A 17 -5.21 23.35 -68.64
N LEU A 18 -5.57 22.32 -67.89
CA LEU A 18 -4.68 21.38 -67.21
C LEU A 18 -4.10 20.35 -68.19
N ARG A 19 -2.79 20.08 -68.13
CA ARG A 19 -2.21 18.77 -68.49
C ARG A 19 -1.11 18.37 -67.52
N LEU A 20 -1.17 17.12 -67.08
CA LEU A 20 -0.19 16.48 -66.21
C LEU A 20 1.15 16.27 -66.94
N GLN A 21 2.25 16.49 -66.24
CA GLN A 21 3.44 15.65 -66.43
C GLN A 21 4.01 15.28 -65.05
N ARG A 22 4.17 13.97 -64.81
CA ARG A 22 4.35 13.40 -63.47
C ARG A 22 5.85 13.30 -63.15
N TRP A 23 6.33 14.07 -62.17
CA TRP A 23 7.61 13.82 -61.51
C TRP A 23 7.33 13.45 -60.06
N ALA A 24 7.31 12.14 -59.80
CA ALA A 24 7.01 11.60 -58.47
C ALA A 24 8.25 11.68 -57.57
N GLY A 25 8.50 12.87 -57.01
CA GLY A 25 9.45 13.04 -55.91
C GLY A 25 8.93 12.36 -54.65
N VAL A 26 9.23 11.07 -54.50
CA VAL A 26 8.85 10.30 -53.31
C VAL A 26 9.74 10.71 -52.15
N CYS A 27 9.31 11.71 -51.39
CA CYS A 27 9.84 12.00 -50.06
C CYS A 27 9.47 10.84 -49.11
N LEU A 28 10.26 9.77 -49.16
CA LEU A 28 10.14 8.63 -48.26
C LEU A 28 10.62 9.06 -46.86
N THR A 29 9.73 9.71 -46.11
CA THR A 29 9.94 9.96 -44.68
C THR A 29 9.95 8.60 -43.97
N LEU A 30 11.15 8.06 -43.73
CA LEU A 30 11.31 7.01 -42.71
C LEU A 30 10.96 7.62 -41.36
N ALA A 31 9.69 7.53 -41.00
CA ALA A 31 9.29 7.51 -39.61
C ALA A 31 9.95 6.26 -39.01
N LEU A 32 11.12 6.45 -38.40
CA LEU A 32 11.73 5.48 -37.52
C LEU A 32 10.78 5.30 -36.33
N ALA A 33 9.83 4.38 -36.50
CA ALA A 33 9.04 3.84 -35.43
C ALA A 33 10.00 3.08 -34.52
N SER A 34 10.60 3.82 -33.58
CA SER A 34 11.44 3.28 -32.51
C SER A 34 10.57 2.37 -31.66
N SER A 35 10.45 1.11 -32.09
CA SER A 35 10.02 -0.01 -31.27
C SER A 35 11.09 -0.20 -30.20
N ALA A 36 11.04 0.66 -29.19
CA ALA A 36 11.80 0.49 -27.98
C ALA A 36 11.45 -0.90 -27.45
N TRP A 37 12.40 -1.82 -27.55
CA TRP A 37 12.24 -3.15 -26.98
C TRP A 37 12.09 -2.95 -25.47
N ALA A 38 10.84 -2.93 -25.01
CA ALA A 38 10.49 -2.99 -23.61
C ALA A 38 11.06 -4.31 -23.10
N LYS A 39 12.26 -4.24 -22.53
CA LYS A 39 12.98 -5.39 -22.00
C LYS A 39 12.13 -5.93 -20.85
N ASN A 40 11.37 -6.98 -21.13
CA ASN A 40 10.50 -7.62 -20.15
C ASN A 40 11.31 -7.82 -18.85
N PRO A 41 10.82 -7.32 -17.70
CA PRO A 41 11.60 -7.31 -16.47
C PRO A 41 12.02 -8.73 -16.10
N SER A 42 13.19 -8.89 -15.49
CA SER A 42 13.55 -10.19 -14.93
C SER A 42 12.58 -10.56 -13.80
N LYS A 43 12.60 -11.82 -13.38
CA LYS A 43 11.80 -12.26 -12.22
C LYS A 43 12.14 -11.43 -10.99
N ASP A 44 13.42 -11.14 -10.77
CA ASP A 44 13.88 -10.42 -9.59
C ASP A 44 13.56 -8.92 -9.65
N ASP A 45 13.62 -8.29 -10.84
CA ASP A 45 13.07 -6.94 -11.06
C ASP A 45 11.57 -6.91 -10.70
N THR A 46 10.82 -7.93 -11.14
CA THR A 46 9.38 -8.04 -10.89
C THR A 46 9.10 -8.27 -9.40
N HIS A 47 9.84 -9.15 -8.72
CA HIS A 47 9.76 -9.36 -7.28
C HIS A 47 10.02 -8.05 -6.51
N ILE A 48 11.03 -7.27 -6.93
CA ILE A 48 11.37 -5.98 -6.31
C ILE A 48 10.25 -4.94 -6.51
N VAL A 49 9.64 -4.88 -7.70
CA VAL A 49 8.48 -4.00 -7.97
C VAL A 49 7.27 -4.41 -7.11
N LEU A 50 6.96 -5.71 -7.04
CA LEU A 50 5.88 -6.22 -6.20
C LEU A 50 6.12 -5.99 -4.71
N ILE A 51 7.36 -6.13 -4.21
CA ILE A 51 7.70 -5.77 -2.83
C ILE A 51 7.45 -4.28 -2.58
N ARG A 52 7.94 -3.40 -3.47
CA ARG A 52 7.81 -1.93 -3.31
C ARG A 52 6.36 -1.44 -3.37
N GLY A 53 5.48 -2.11 -4.13
CA GLY A 53 4.08 -1.69 -4.32
C GLY A 53 3.04 -2.45 -3.48
N LEU A 54 3.46 -3.42 -2.66
CA LEU A 54 2.55 -4.25 -1.83
C LEU A 54 3.03 -4.45 -0.39
N LEU A 55 4.32 -4.28 -0.06
CA LEU A 55 4.76 -4.37 1.33
C LEU A 55 4.28 -3.12 2.10
N ARG A 56 3.66 -3.32 3.28
CA ARG A 56 2.91 -2.31 4.06
C ARG A 56 1.61 -1.80 3.43
N GLU A 57 1.19 -2.35 2.28
CA GLU A 57 -0.13 -2.07 1.73
C GLU A 57 -1.22 -2.56 2.70
N ILE A 58 -2.23 -1.71 2.92
CA ILE A 58 -3.40 -2.02 3.75
C ILE A 58 -4.58 -2.38 2.85
N ALA A 59 -5.30 -3.46 3.20
CA ALA A 59 -6.52 -3.88 2.54
C ALA A 59 -7.62 -4.21 3.55
N VAL A 60 -8.89 -4.12 3.15
CA VAL A 60 -10.01 -4.63 3.95
C VAL A 60 -10.26 -6.09 3.59
N ASN A 61 -10.04 -6.99 4.54
CA ASN A 61 -10.22 -8.42 4.36
C ASN A 61 -11.71 -8.79 4.15
N LYS A 62 -12.02 -9.59 3.12
CA LYS A 62 -13.39 -9.96 2.71
C LYS A 62 -13.90 -11.26 3.34
N VAL A 63 -13.02 -12.09 3.89
CA VAL A 63 -13.34 -13.47 4.31
C VAL A 63 -12.89 -13.76 5.75
N ALA A 64 -13.24 -14.91 6.31
CA ALA A 64 -12.69 -15.34 7.59
C ALA A 64 -11.25 -15.84 7.38
N LEU A 65 -10.27 -15.26 8.09
CA LEU A 65 -8.88 -15.69 8.01
C LEU A 65 -8.45 -16.45 9.28
N PRO A 66 -7.85 -17.64 9.16
CA PRO A 66 -7.47 -18.49 10.30
C PRO A 66 -6.13 -18.06 10.91
N ARG A 67 -5.85 -18.54 12.13
CA ARG A 67 -4.49 -18.50 12.71
C ARG A 67 -3.58 -19.52 12.00
N GLY A 68 -2.36 -19.68 12.50
CA GLY A 68 -1.41 -20.69 12.06
C GLY A 68 -0.47 -20.24 10.94
N GLY A 69 0.05 -21.21 10.19
CA GLY A 69 1.12 -21.00 9.21
C GLY A 69 0.73 -21.14 7.75
N LYS A 70 -0.57 -21.24 7.44
CA LYS A 70 -1.10 -21.45 6.07
C LYS A 70 -2.05 -20.33 5.63
N GLY A 71 -2.92 -19.86 6.52
CA GLY A 71 -3.91 -18.83 6.19
C GLY A 71 -4.97 -19.37 5.23
N VAL A 72 -5.26 -18.63 4.17
CA VAL A 72 -6.13 -19.08 3.06
C VAL A 72 -5.39 -19.10 1.72
N ARG A 73 -5.90 -19.84 0.74
CA ARG A 73 -5.28 -20.00 -0.58
C ARG A 73 -6.22 -19.57 -1.70
N VAL A 74 -5.68 -18.91 -2.71
CA VAL A 74 -6.41 -18.33 -3.84
C VAL A 74 -5.70 -18.72 -5.13
N ASP A 75 -6.41 -19.13 -6.17
CA ASP A 75 -5.81 -19.34 -7.49
C ASP A 75 -5.63 -18.03 -8.28
N SER A 76 -4.93 -18.08 -9.41
CA SER A 76 -4.71 -16.92 -10.30
C SER A 76 -5.96 -16.47 -11.08
N ALA A 77 -7.14 -17.02 -10.78
CA ALA A 77 -8.44 -16.48 -11.21
C ALA A 77 -9.17 -15.79 -10.03
N GLY A 78 -8.50 -15.64 -8.88
CA GLY A 78 -9.04 -15.06 -7.66
C GLY A 78 -9.99 -15.98 -6.90
N LYS A 79 -10.05 -17.27 -7.20
CA LYS A 79 -10.96 -18.20 -6.54
C LYS A 79 -10.34 -18.72 -5.23
N LEU A 80 -11.00 -18.43 -4.12
CA LEU A 80 -10.68 -18.98 -2.80
C LEU A 80 -10.88 -20.51 -2.77
N ASP A 81 -9.86 -21.24 -2.30
CA ASP A 81 -10.03 -22.62 -1.84
C ASP A 81 -10.78 -22.63 -0.51
N LYS A 82 -12.11 -22.75 -0.61
CA LYS A 82 -13.00 -22.80 0.56
C LYS A 82 -12.75 -24.04 1.42
N ALA A 83 -12.38 -25.17 0.82
CA ALA A 83 -12.20 -26.42 1.56
C ALA A 83 -10.95 -26.38 2.44
N ASP A 84 -9.82 -25.86 1.92
CA ASP A 84 -8.64 -25.60 2.76
C ASP A 84 -8.92 -24.47 3.76
N ALA A 85 -9.61 -23.38 3.37
CA ALA A 85 -9.93 -22.28 4.28
C ALA A 85 -10.78 -22.72 5.48
N ASP A 86 -11.85 -23.47 5.26
CA ASP A 86 -12.73 -23.98 6.33
C ASP A 86 -11.99 -25.01 7.21
N ALA A 87 -11.13 -25.84 6.62
CA ALA A 87 -10.27 -26.77 7.38
C ALA A 87 -9.22 -26.03 8.22
N GLN A 88 -8.58 -24.97 7.69
CA GLN A 88 -7.65 -24.13 8.46
C GLN A 88 -8.38 -23.34 9.55
N LEU A 89 -9.60 -22.86 9.33
CA LEU A 89 -10.43 -22.20 10.35
C LEU A 89 -10.83 -23.17 11.47
N SER A 90 -11.22 -24.39 11.14
CA SER A 90 -11.56 -25.43 12.11
C SER A 90 -10.33 -25.87 12.94
N ALA A 91 -9.16 -26.02 12.31
CA ALA A 91 -7.95 -26.51 12.97
C ALA A 91 -7.18 -25.45 13.78
N ASN A 92 -7.18 -24.17 13.35
CA ASN A 92 -6.37 -23.11 13.98
C ASN A 92 -7.24 -22.03 14.70
N GLY A 93 -8.55 -22.02 14.44
CA GLY A 93 -9.46 -20.96 14.87
C GLY A 93 -9.28 -19.65 14.10
N LEU A 94 -10.29 -18.77 14.23
CA LEU A 94 -10.33 -17.47 13.57
C LEU A 94 -9.24 -16.51 14.10
N ALA A 95 -8.46 -15.91 13.21
CA ALA A 95 -7.55 -14.80 13.50
C ALA A 95 -8.21 -13.44 13.21
N ILE A 96 -8.73 -13.27 11.99
CA ILE A 96 -9.19 -11.98 11.47
C ILE A 96 -10.58 -12.16 10.85
N LYS A 97 -11.53 -11.31 11.28
CA LYS A 97 -12.91 -11.30 10.77
C LYS A 97 -12.99 -10.65 9.37
N PRO A 98 -14.01 -10.97 8.56
CA PRO A 98 -14.41 -10.13 7.42
C PRO A 98 -14.64 -8.67 7.86
N GLY A 99 -14.33 -7.72 6.97
CA GLY A 99 -14.47 -6.28 7.22
C GLY A 99 -13.32 -5.64 8.01
N MET A 100 -12.38 -6.41 8.56
CA MET A 100 -11.22 -5.88 9.27
C MET A 100 -10.12 -5.41 8.30
N PRO A 101 -9.41 -4.30 8.59
CA PRO A 101 -8.21 -3.93 7.86
C PRO A 101 -7.04 -4.88 8.20
N VAL A 102 -6.18 -5.14 7.20
CA VAL A 102 -4.97 -5.95 7.31
C VAL A 102 -3.81 -5.30 6.54
N GLU A 103 -2.62 -5.34 7.10
CA GLU A 103 -1.37 -4.86 6.49
C GLU A 103 -0.54 -6.06 5.96
N ILE A 104 -0.02 -5.97 4.73
CA ILE A 104 0.95 -6.93 4.19
C ILE A 104 2.33 -6.68 4.83
N SER A 105 2.60 -7.43 5.89
CA SER A 105 3.82 -7.34 6.70
C SER A 105 5.05 -8.05 6.11
N LYS A 106 4.86 -9.03 5.21
CA LYS A 106 5.93 -9.71 4.45
C LYS A 106 5.38 -10.35 3.18
N ILE A 107 6.21 -10.42 2.14
CA ILE A 107 5.93 -11.15 0.90
C ILE A 107 7.02 -12.21 0.70
N THR A 108 6.65 -13.42 0.30
CA THR A 108 7.59 -14.53 0.04
C THR A 108 7.24 -15.19 -1.30
N PHE A 109 8.14 -15.06 -2.28
CA PHE A 109 8.01 -15.69 -3.59
C PHE A 109 8.52 -17.13 -3.54
N LYS A 110 7.78 -18.06 -4.15
CA LYS A 110 8.20 -19.45 -4.40
C LYS A 110 7.97 -19.77 -5.88
N SER A 111 8.44 -20.93 -6.34
CA SER A 111 8.31 -21.34 -7.75
C SER A 111 6.86 -21.23 -8.30
N LYS A 112 5.87 -21.69 -7.52
CA LYS A 112 4.45 -21.77 -7.91
C LYS A 112 3.48 -20.89 -7.11
N GLU A 113 3.95 -20.12 -6.14
CA GLU A 113 3.04 -19.34 -5.28
C GLU A 113 3.72 -18.09 -4.70
N ILE A 114 2.92 -17.05 -4.46
CA ILE A 114 3.32 -15.86 -3.69
C ILE A 114 2.58 -15.91 -2.36
N VAL A 115 3.33 -15.90 -1.26
CA VAL A 115 2.79 -15.98 0.11
C VAL A 115 2.87 -14.59 0.76
N PHE A 116 1.71 -14.04 1.10
CA PHE A 116 1.54 -12.77 1.80
C PHE A 116 1.31 -13.02 3.29
N GLU A 117 2.16 -12.44 4.15
CA GLU A 117 2.01 -12.43 5.60
C GLU A 117 1.19 -11.21 6.01
N LEU A 118 0.07 -11.41 6.70
CA LEU A 118 -0.80 -10.33 7.17
C LEU A 118 -0.62 -10.08 8.66
N ASN A 119 -0.46 -8.82 9.07
CA ASN A 119 -0.34 -8.38 10.46
C ASN A 119 0.69 -9.20 11.29
N GLY A 120 1.86 -9.50 10.72
CA GLY A 120 2.93 -10.28 11.38
C GLY A 120 2.75 -11.81 11.33
N GLY A 121 1.66 -12.31 10.76
CA GLY A 121 1.41 -13.74 10.52
C GLY A 121 0.74 -14.48 11.68
N GLY A 122 0.04 -15.57 11.36
CA GLY A 122 -0.80 -16.31 12.32
C GLY A 122 -0.08 -17.20 13.35
N LYS A 123 1.25 -17.15 13.43
CA LYS A 123 2.06 -17.90 14.43
C LYS A 123 2.62 -16.95 15.47
N LYS A 124 2.62 -17.34 16.76
CA LYS A 124 3.42 -16.66 17.79
C LYS A 124 4.91 -16.71 17.40
N LYS A 125 5.46 -15.58 16.95
CA LYS A 125 6.90 -15.38 16.73
C LYS A 125 7.58 -15.04 18.06
N SER A 126 7.67 -16.03 18.97
CA SER A 126 8.46 -15.90 20.19
C SER A 126 9.93 -15.65 19.81
N LYS A 127 10.47 -14.49 20.17
CA LYS A 127 11.91 -14.20 20.02
C LYS A 127 12.62 -14.76 21.24
N TRP A 128 13.77 -15.41 21.05
CA TRP A 128 14.44 -16.13 22.14
C TRP A 128 14.86 -15.23 23.31
N TYR A 129 15.11 -13.94 23.07
CA TYR A 129 15.36 -12.92 24.09
C TYR A 129 14.17 -12.68 25.06
N GLN A 130 12.93 -13.01 24.66
CA GLN A 130 11.72 -12.79 25.47
C GLN A 130 11.58 -13.76 26.65
N HIS A 131 12.39 -14.82 26.66
CA HIS A 131 12.52 -15.80 27.74
C HIS A 131 13.99 -15.92 28.17
N LEU A 132 14.68 -14.79 28.22
CA LEU A 132 15.88 -14.62 29.04
C LEU A 132 15.45 -14.09 30.41
N GLU A 133 15.66 -14.92 31.42
CA GLU A 133 15.58 -14.55 32.83
C GLU A 133 16.98 -14.28 33.35
N VAL A 134 17.19 -13.16 34.05
CA VAL A 134 18.45 -12.83 34.73
C VAL A 134 18.08 -12.48 36.17
N GLY A 135 18.22 -13.47 37.07
CA GLY A 135 18.03 -13.30 38.50
C GLY A 135 19.34 -13.04 39.23
N VAL A 136 19.27 -12.28 40.33
CA VAL A 136 20.36 -12.10 41.31
C VAL A 136 19.78 -12.40 42.69
N GLY A 137 19.67 -13.68 43.02
CA GLY A 137 18.98 -14.16 44.22
C GLY A 137 18.15 -15.41 43.93
N MET A 138 17.20 -15.72 44.82
CA MET A 138 16.26 -16.84 44.64
C MET A 138 15.09 -16.53 43.71
N ASP A 139 14.80 -15.25 43.45
CA ASP A 139 13.75 -14.81 42.54
C ASP A 139 14.31 -14.52 41.14
N THR A 140 13.87 -15.27 40.13
CA THR A 140 14.03 -14.88 38.73
C THR A 140 12.81 -14.10 38.26
N VAL A 141 13.05 -13.03 37.49
CA VAL A 141 11.98 -12.24 36.87
C VAL A 141 12.29 -12.14 35.37
N PRO A 142 11.34 -12.49 34.48
CA PRO A 142 11.57 -12.38 33.04
C PRO A 142 11.69 -10.92 32.62
N ILE A 143 12.76 -10.60 31.88
CA ILE A 143 13.13 -9.24 31.47
C ILE A 143 12.04 -8.53 30.64
N SER A 144 11.12 -9.31 30.04
CA SER A 144 10.09 -8.83 29.13
C SER A 144 8.68 -9.26 29.57
N GLN A 145 8.07 -8.53 30.51
CA GLN A 145 6.61 -8.49 30.68
C GLN A 145 5.94 -7.73 29.52
N ALA A 146 6.13 -8.22 28.28
CA ALA A 146 5.40 -7.75 27.13
C ALA A 146 3.98 -8.37 27.18
N PRO A 147 2.89 -7.57 27.14
CA PRO A 147 1.55 -8.12 27.08
C PRO A 147 1.38 -8.99 25.82
N PRO A 148 0.54 -10.03 25.86
CA PRO A 148 0.33 -10.89 24.71
C PRO A 148 -0.19 -10.07 23.53
N VAL A 149 0.49 -10.14 22.38
CA VAL A 149 0.03 -9.50 21.14
C VAL A 149 -1.29 -10.16 20.71
N LEU A 150 -2.41 -9.50 21.04
CA LEU A 150 -3.76 -10.03 20.81
C LEU A 150 -4.15 -10.05 19.32
N THR A 151 -3.48 -9.24 18.50
CA THR A 151 -3.60 -9.22 17.04
C THR A 151 -2.86 -10.40 16.41
N TYR A 152 -3.50 -11.57 16.41
CA TYR A 152 -3.07 -12.69 15.58
C TYR A 152 -3.17 -12.29 14.11
N GLY A 153 -2.04 -12.33 13.41
CA GLY A 153 -2.01 -12.18 11.96
C GLY A 153 -2.59 -13.41 11.23
N SER A 154 -2.44 -13.41 9.91
CA SER A 154 -2.78 -14.57 9.08
C SER A 154 -1.89 -14.58 7.82
N TRP A 155 -2.29 -15.37 6.82
CA TRP A 155 -1.61 -15.47 5.54
C TRP A 155 -2.63 -15.53 4.41
N VAL A 156 -2.22 -15.06 3.23
CA VAL A 156 -2.93 -15.32 1.97
C VAL A 156 -1.90 -15.84 0.99
N THR A 157 -2.19 -16.95 0.32
CA THR A 157 -1.29 -17.56 -0.66
C THR A 157 -1.93 -17.54 -2.04
N LEU A 158 -1.32 -16.82 -2.97
CA LEU A 158 -1.72 -16.78 -4.38
C LEU A 158 -0.99 -17.89 -5.14
N VAL A 159 -1.73 -18.82 -5.75
CA VAL A 159 -1.23 -20.09 -6.28
C VAL A 159 -1.38 -20.14 -7.81
N PHE A 160 -0.30 -20.55 -8.48
CA PHE A 160 -0.22 -20.68 -9.94
C PHE A 160 -0.03 -22.15 -10.35
N PRO A 161 -0.63 -22.60 -11.47
CA PRO A 161 -0.57 -24.01 -11.87
C PRO A 161 0.85 -24.46 -12.27
N GLU A 162 1.60 -23.63 -13.00
CA GLU A 162 2.96 -23.95 -13.44
C GLU A 162 4.05 -23.23 -12.64
N LYS A 163 4.00 -21.90 -12.63
CA LYS A 163 5.02 -21.02 -12.06
C LYS A 163 4.41 -19.63 -11.81
N VAL A 164 4.98 -18.85 -10.90
CA VAL A 164 4.67 -17.42 -10.77
C VAL A 164 5.04 -16.71 -12.10
N PRO A 165 4.08 -16.02 -12.77
CA PRO A 165 4.34 -15.21 -13.95
C PRO A 165 4.84 -13.81 -13.57
N ASN A 166 5.28 -13.02 -14.55
CA ASN A 166 5.66 -11.63 -14.32
C ASN A 166 4.38 -10.76 -14.17
N LEU A 167 3.93 -10.55 -12.93
CA LEU A 167 2.73 -9.75 -12.62
C LEU A 167 3.06 -8.30 -12.25
N THR A 168 2.15 -7.39 -12.59
CA THR A 168 2.13 -6.03 -12.03
C THR A 168 1.50 -6.01 -10.64
N VAL A 169 1.71 -4.91 -9.91
CA VAL A 169 1.08 -4.66 -8.60
C VAL A 169 -0.45 -4.74 -8.71
N ASP A 170 -1.04 -4.14 -9.74
CA ASP A 170 -2.49 -4.08 -9.91
C ASP A 170 -3.10 -5.45 -10.27
N GLN A 171 -2.38 -6.26 -11.07
CA GLN A 171 -2.78 -7.65 -11.33
C GLN A 171 -2.82 -8.48 -10.05
N VAL A 172 -1.80 -8.36 -9.18
CA VAL A 172 -1.80 -9.04 -7.88
C VAL A 172 -2.94 -8.54 -6.97
N LYS A 173 -3.22 -7.22 -6.95
CA LYS A 173 -4.38 -6.67 -6.22
C LYS A 173 -5.72 -7.18 -6.76
N GLN A 174 -5.83 -7.37 -8.08
CA GLN A 174 -7.01 -7.92 -8.74
C GLN A 174 -7.19 -9.43 -8.44
N GLU A 175 -6.13 -10.24 -8.55
CA GLU A 175 -6.16 -11.68 -8.24
C GLU A 175 -6.48 -11.93 -6.76
N LEU A 176 -5.93 -11.12 -5.85
CA LEU A 176 -6.28 -11.15 -4.42
C LEU A 176 -7.67 -10.54 -4.12
N GLY A 177 -8.33 -9.91 -5.09
CA GLY A 177 -9.48 -9.01 -4.93
C GLY A 177 -10.75 -9.64 -4.32
N ASN A 178 -10.86 -10.98 -4.33
CA ASN A 178 -11.95 -11.72 -3.67
C ASN A 178 -11.70 -12.01 -2.18
N VAL A 179 -10.46 -11.86 -1.71
CA VAL A 179 -10.04 -12.07 -0.31
C VAL A 179 -9.63 -10.76 0.35
N LEU A 180 -9.00 -9.84 -0.39
CA LEU A 180 -8.52 -8.55 0.10
C LEU A 180 -9.08 -7.42 -0.77
N ASP A 181 -9.68 -6.39 -0.15
CA ASP A 181 -10.11 -5.18 -0.84
C ASP A 181 -9.06 -4.06 -0.70
N PHE A 182 -8.36 -3.77 -1.80
CA PHE A 182 -7.38 -2.67 -1.89
C PHE A 182 -8.02 -1.36 -2.37
N ALA A 183 -9.25 -1.39 -2.92
CA ALA A 183 -9.95 -0.20 -3.39
C ALA A 183 -10.81 0.43 -2.28
N ARG A 184 -11.27 -0.39 -1.35
CA ARG A 184 -11.96 0.05 -0.13
C ARG A 184 -10.97 0.70 0.83
N ARG A 185 -10.84 2.03 0.68
CA ARG A 185 -10.31 2.95 1.69
C ARG A 185 -10.71 2.53 3.09
N THR A 186 -9.77 2.61 4.03
CA THR A 186 -10.02 2.28 5.43
C THR A 186 -11.10 3.20 6.03
N PRO A 187 -11.80 2.79 7.11
CA PRO A 187 -12.70 3.69 7.83
C PRO A 187 -12.01 5.01 8.19
N THR A 188 -10.74 4.94 8.61
CA THR A 188 -9.78 6.02 8.82
C THR A 188 -9.72 7.05 7.69
N GLU A 189 -9.77 6.63 6.42
CA GLU A 189 -9.79 7.53 5.25
C GLU A 189 -11.20 8.00 4.85
N LEU A 190 -12.25 7.23 5.18
CA LEU A 190 -13.64 7.53 4.79
C LEU A 190 -14.37 8.42 5.81
N TYR A 191 -13.97 8.37 7.07
CA TYR A 191 -14.51 9.19 8.16
C TYR A 191 -13.62 10.36 8.56
N ALA A 192 -12.52 10.60 7.83
CA ALA A 192 -11.67 11.78 8.05
C ALA A 192 -12.44 13.07 7.66
N PRO A 193 -12.86 13.92 8.62
CA PRO A 193 -13.38 15.25 8.28
C PRO A 193 -12.28 16.03 7.57
N GLU A 194 -12.63 16.85 6.57
CA GLU A 194 -11.71 17.41 5.56
C GLU A 194 -10.35 17.84 6.10
N VAL A 195 -9.38 16.92 6.09
CA VAL A 195 -8.15 17.07 6.90
C VAL A 195 -7.44 18.36 6.50
N PRO A 196 -7.27 19.35 7.40
CA PRO A 196 -6.62 20.60 7.09
C PRO A 196 -5.25 20.39 6.44
N ALA A 197 -4.86 21.25 5.49
CA ALA A 197 -3.63 21.05 4.71
C ALA A 197 -2.39 20.82 5.59
N LYS A 198 -2.28 21.59 6.69
CA LYS A 198 -1.27 21.43 7.75
C LYS A 198 -1.13 19.98 8.28
N PHE A 199 -2.25 19.27 8.46
CA PHE A 199 -2.25 17.89 8.93
C PHE A 199 -1.98 16.89 7.79
N LYS A 200 -2.46 17.16 6.56
CA LYS A 200 -2.11 16.36 5.37
C LYS A 200 -0.60 16.35 5.13
N ASP A 201 0.07 17.48 5.26
CA ASP A 201 1.52 17.57 5.08
C ASP A 201 2.30 16.97 6.26
N ALA A 202 1.80 17.08 7.48
CA ALA A 202 2.36 16.37 8.63
C ALA A 202 2.25 14.84 8.50
N ILE A 203 1.14 14.30 7.96
CA ILE A 203 1.00 12.86 7.67
C ILE A 203 2.07 12.41 6.65
N LYS A 204 2.24 13.13 5.53
CA LYS A 204 3.28 12.83 4.52
C LYS A 204 4.69 12.83 5.10
N ASN A 205 4.94 13.70 6.09
CA ASN A 205 6.24 13.85 6.75
C ASN A 205 6.40 12.97 8.01
N HIS A 206 5.45 12.06 8.28
CA HIS A 206 5.42 11.20 9.47
C HIS A 206 5.51 12.00 10.80
N GLN A 207 4.82 13.13 10.87
CA GLN A 207 4.73 14.00 12.05
C GLN A 207 3.34 13.94 12.69
N VAL A 208 3.28 14.14 14.01
CA VAL A 208 2.04 14.26 14.78
C VAL A 208 1.91 15.68 15.29
N LEU A 209 0.72 16.26 15.20
CA LEU A 209 0.42 17.62 15.61
C LEU A 209 -0.82 17.67 16.51
N VAL A 210 -0.82 18.61 17.46
CA VAL A 210 -2.00 18.95 18.26
C VAL A 210 -3.15 19.35 17.33
N GLY A 211 -4.35 18.83 17.61
CA GLY A 211 -5.55 18.96 16.78
C GLY A 211 -5.72 17.89 15.69
N MET A 212 -4.75 16.98 15.49
CA MET A 212 -5.01 15.76 14.72
C MET A 212 -6.01 14.85 15.43
N ASN A 213 -6.75 14.04 14.69
CA ASN A 213 -7.56 12.97 15.26
C ASN A 213 -6.81 11.61 15.29
N ARG A 214 -7.31 10.59 15.99
CA ARG A 214 -6.62 9.29 16.13
C ARG A 214 -6.30 8.65 14.78
N ASP A 215 -7.22 8.76 13.83
CA ASP A 215 -7.03 8.24 12.47
C ASP A 215 -5.91 8.95 11.69
N ALA A 216 -5.79 10.28 11.79
CA ALA A 216 -4.66 11.02 11.22
C ALA A 216 -3.32 10.62 11.86
N VAL A 217 -3.30 10.34 13.18
CA VAL A 217 -2.11 9.84 13.86
C VAL A 217 -1.74 8.43 13.42
N LEU A 218 -2.71 7.52 13.28
CA LEU A 218 -2.48 6.19 12.71
C LEU A 218 -1.96 6.26 11.27
N SER A 219 -2.48 7.18 10.45
CA SER A 219 -2.00 7.39 9.07
C SER A 219 -0.58 7.97 9.01
N SER A 220 -0.18 8.76 10.02
CA SER A 220 1.16 9.38 10.09
C SER A 220 2.22 8.45 10.67
N LYS A 221 1.90 7.73 11.75
CA LYS A 221 2.86 6.96 12.57
C LYS A 221 2.59 5.46 12.65
N GLY A 222 1.46 4.98 12.16
CA GLY A 222 0.98 3.62 12.41
C GLY A 222 0.46 3.43 13.84
N PRO A 223 0.17 2.18 14.26
CA PRO A 223 -0.24 1.88 15.63
C PRO A 223 0.91 2.15 16.64
N PRO A 224 0.60 2.66 17.85
CA PRO A 224 1.61 2.89 18.89
C PRO A 224 2.08 1.59 19.55
N ASP A 225 3.30 1.61 20.06
CA ASP A 225 3.93 0.50 20.81
C ASP A 225 3.25 0.27 22.17
N ARG A 226 2.72 1.33 22.80
CA ARG A 226 1.92 1.24 24.02
C ARG A 226 0.78 2.27 24.02
N ARG A 227 -0.32 1.93 24.68
CA ARG A 227 -1.41 2.85 25.02
C ARG A 227 -1.64 2.81 26.53
N VAL A 228 -1.85 3.97 27.13
CA VAL A 228 -2.19 4.13 28.55
C VAL A 228 -3.45 4.98 28.63
N ARG A 229 -4.37 4.65 29.54
CA ARG A 229 -5.56 5.47 29.83
C ARG A 229 -5.50 5.94 31.26
N GLU A 230 -5.73 7.23 31.46
CA GLU A 230 -5.72 7.89 32.77
C GLU A 230 -6.87 8.88 32.83
N GLU A 231 -7.61 8.86 33.93
CA GLU A 231 -8.55 9.94 34.25
C GLU A 231 -7.74 11.11 34.82
N ARG A 232 -7.74 12.25 34.12
CA ARG A 232 -7.03 13.46 34.52
C ARG A 232 -8.02 14.61 34.59
N GLU A 233 -8.10 15.26 35.75
CA GLU A 233 -9.02 16.40 36.01
C GLU A 233 -10.51 16.07 35.72
N GLY A 234 -10.90 14.79 35.83
CA GLY A 234 -12.27 14.30 35.54
C GLY A 234 -12.53 13.97 34.07
N VAL A 235 -11.50 13.88 33.23
CA VAL A 235 -11.59 13.54 31.80
C VAL A 235 -10.74 12.29 31.50
N GLU A 236 -11.30 11.31 30.78
CA GLU A 236 -10.52 10.16 30.28
C GLU A 236 -9.56 10.61 29.16
N GLN A 237 -8.26 10.62 29.45
CA GLN A 237 -7.21 10.83 28.45
C GLN A 237 -6.56 9.50 28.06
N GLU A 238 -6.08 9.41 26.82
CA GLU A 238 -5.33 8.25 26.32
C GLU A 238 -3.97 8.68 25.76
N ASP A 239 -2.89 8.25 26.40
CA ASP A 239 -1.52 8.45 25.91
C ASP A 239 -1.11 7.32 24.98
N TRP A 240 -0.77 7.66 23.75
CA TRP A 240 -0.12 6.76 22.78
C TRP A 240 1.38 6.99 22.79
N ILE A 241 2.14 5.91 22.94
CA ILE A 241 3.59 5.94 23.11
C ILE A 241 4.23 5.18 21.94
N TYR A 242 5.19 5.83 21.28
CA TYR A 242 5.95 5.31 20.15
C TYR A 242 7.45 5.32 20.48
N GLY A 243 8.16 4.25 20.11
CA GLY A 243 9.60 4.14 20.32
C GLY A 243 9.99 3.58 21.69
N SER A 244 11.23 3.85 22.10
CA SER A 244 11.83 3.35 23.35
C SER A 244 12.96 4.28 23.81
N PRO A 245 13.20 4.43 25.12
CA PRO A 245 14.26 5.29 25.65
C PRO A 245 15.63 5.08 24.97
N PRO A 246 16.37 6.16 24.61
CA PRO A 246 16.00 7.56 24.83
C PRO A 246 14.80 8.02 23.97
N HIS A 247 14.78 7.64 22.69
CA HIS A 247 13.88 8.20 21.69
C HIS A 247 12.42 7.74 21.82
N THR A 248 11.62 8.54 22.52
CA THR A 248 10.24 8.20 22.90
C THR A 248 9.29 9.35 22.59
N LEU A 249 8.26 9.09 21.78
CA LEU A 249 7.22 10.05 21.41
C LEU A 249 5.91 9.70 22.11
N PHE A 250 5.41 10.63 22.92
CA PHE A 250 4.12 10.58 23.59
C PHE A 250 3.12 11.47 22.85
N VAL A 251 1.91 10.94 22.64
CA VAL A 251 0.78 11.63 21.99
C VAL A 251 -0.44 11.46 22.89
N THR A 252 -0.86 12.52 23.58
CA THR A 252 -2.03 12.52 24.48
C THR A 252 -3.28 12.87 23.70
N PHE A 253 -4.31 12.04 23.81
CA PHE A 253 -5.64 12.28 23.28
C PHE A 253 -6.63 12.66 24.38
N ASP A 254 -7.50 13.61 24.08
CA ASP A 254 -8.80 13.81 24.72
C ASP A 254 -9.88 13.40 23.72
N GLY A 255 -10.72 12.43 24.08
CA GLY A 255 -11.64 11.77 23.15
C GLY A 255 -10.91 11.22 21.93
N ASP A 256 -11.15 11.81 20.75
CA ASP A 256 -10.48 11.51 19.47
C ASP A 256 -9.34 12.50 19.11
N THR A 257 -9.19 13.62 19.83
CA THR A 257 -8.30 14.72 19.42
C THR A 257 -6.97 14.71 20.18
N VAL A 258 -5.85 14.86 19.47
CA VAL A 258 -4.53 15.07 20.07
C VAL A 258 -4.50 16.43 20.78
N ILE A 259 -4.38 16.43 22.10
CA ILE A 259 -4.20 17.64 22.91
C ILE A 259 -2.72 17.93 23.23
N LYS A 260 -1.85 16.92 23.19
CA LYS A 260 -0.44 17.05 23.57
C LYS A 260 0.46 16.16 22.72
N VAL A 261 1.66 16.65 22.40
CA VAL A 261 2.73 15.86 21.78
C VAL A 261 4.02 16.18 22.53
N GLN A 262 4.75 15.16 22.99
CA GLN A 262 6.05 15.32 23.65
C GLN A 262 7.03 14.29 23.11
N GLN A 263 8.25 14.72 22.78
CA GLN A 263 9.34 13.83 22.38
C GLN A 263 10.52 13.98 23.33
N PHE A 264 11.10 12.83 23.67
CA PHE A 264 12.35 12.66 24.41
C PHE A 264 13.33 11.85 23.54
#